data_AF-A0A535P9S7-F1
#
_entry.id   AF-A0A535P9S7-F1
#
_cell.length_a   1.000
_cell.length_b   1.000
_cell.length_c   1.000
_cell.angle_alpha   90.00
_cell.angle_beta   90.00
_cell.angle_gamma   90.00
#
_symmetry.space_group_name_H-M   'P 1'
#
loop_
_entity.id
_entity.type
_entity.pdbx_description
1 polymer ?
#
loop_
_entity_poly.entity_id
_entity_poly.type
_entity_poly.pdbx_seq_one_letter_code
_entity_poly.pdbx_strand_id
1 'polypeptide(L)'
;AANGINAIETDLAELIIQLAGESSSHILVPAIHKNRAEIRELFLSKLEVDSLTDAPNELANAARAHLRRKFLSTPVAISGVNFAVAETGTVCVVESEGNGRMCVTLPRVLISVMGVEKVIPSWQDLEVFLQLLPRSSTGERMNPYTSLWTGVSQGDGPQEFHLVLLDNGRTQVLTDTVGRQSLNCIRFSACLNICPVYERVGGHAYNSVYPGPIGAILTPQLVGIENASSLPYASSLCGACYEVCPVKINIPEVLIYLRGRAVRYKQRSRSLRTRLNPESVAMRLMARTFASRKLYEQAQRLAQLGQLPFQHGDVIDALPGPMGRWTAMRDLRPVPRQSFRDWWRSRQAAHDASEEVRS
;
A
#
# COMPACT_ATOMS: atom_id res chain seq x y z
N ALA A 1 -11.84 -28.05 -2.57
CA ALA A 1 -13.09 -28.81 -2.36
C ALA A 1 -13.60 -29.52 -3.61
N ALA A 2 -13.99 -28.82 -4.69
CA ALA A 2 -14.64 -29.44 -5.87
C ALA A 2 -13.84 -30.58 -6.55
N ASN A 3 -12.51 -30.53 -6.49
CA ASN A 3 -11.63 -31.58 -7.00
C ASN A 3 -11.07 -32.51 -5.90
N GLY A 4 -11.66 -32.53 -4.69
CA GLY A 4 -11.15 -33.30 -3.54
C GLY A 4 -9.84 -32.77 -2.91
N ILE A 5 -9.31 -31.65 -3.40
CA ILE A 5 -8.09 -31.03 -2.88
C ILE A 5 -8.45 -30.02 -1.78
N ASN A 6 -7.75 -30.14 -0.65
CA ASN A 6 -7.84 -29.23 0.49
C ASN A 6 -6.45 -28.65 0.79
N ALA A 7 -6.33 -27.33 0.72
CA ALA A 7 -5.12 -26.62 1.14
C ALA A 7 -5.20 -26.34 2.64
N ILE A 8 -4.08 -26.48 3.35
CA ILE A 8 -3.99 -26.25 4.79
C ILE A 8 -2.90 -25.20 4.98
N GLU A 9 -3.25 -24.11 5.64
CA GLU A 9 -2.29 -23.07 5.98
C GLU A 9 -1.33 -23.60 7.05
N THR A 10 -0.05 -23.33 6.86
CA THR A 10 1.02 -23.82 7.73
C THR A 10 1.58 -22.76 8.65
N ASP A 11 1.32 -21.48 8.36
CA ASP A 11 1.65 -20.36 9.24
C ASP A 11 0.63 -20.26 10.38
N LEU A 12 1.04 -20.02 11.62
CA LEU A 12 0.09 -19.97 12.75
C LEU A 12 -1.01 -18.93 12.55
N ALA A 13 -0.66 -17.73 12.10
CA ALA A 13 -1.62 -16.65 11.91
C ALA A 13 -2.50 -16.89 10.68
N GLU A 14 -1.95 -17.45 9.59
CA GLU A 14 -2.76 -17.87 8.44
C GLU A 14 -3.69 -19.05 8.78
N LEU A 15 -3.24 -20.01 9.59
CA LEU A 15 -4.07 -21.12 10.08
C LEU A 15 -5.25 -20.59 10.90
N ILE A 16 -5.01 -19.62 11.79
CA ILE A 16 -6.07 -19.00 12.59
C ILE A 16 -7.16 -18.41 11.68
N ILE A 17 -6.80 -17.64 10.66
CA ILE A 17 -7.81 -17.06 9.76
C ILE A 17 -8.46 -18.11 8.85
N GLN A 18 -7.72 -19.15 8.44
CA GLN A 18 -8.26 -20.27 7.66
C GLN A 18 -9.33 -21.02 8.46
N LEU A 19 -9.07 -21.31 9.74
CA LEU A 19 -10.05 -21.95 10.63
C LEU A 19 -11.27 -21.06 10.90
N ALA A 20 -11.07 -19.75 10.93
CA ALA A 20 -12.14 -18.77 11.09
C ALA A 20 -12.96 -18.53 9.80
N GLY A 21 -12.43 -18.91 8.63
CA GLY A 21 -13.05 -18.59 7.33
C GLY A 21 -12.94 -17.10 6.97
N GLU A 22 -11.88 -16.44 7.43
CA GLU A 22 -11.66 -14.99 7.27
C GLU A 22 -10.50 -14.69 6.32
N SER A 23 -10.41 -13.44 5.87
CA SER A 23 -9.29 -12.95 5.06
C SER A 23 -8.20 -12.33 5.93
N SER A 24 -6.96 -12.33 5.44
CA SER A 24 -5.83 -11.71 6.14
C SER A 24 -6.01 -10.20 6.25
N SER A 25 -5.77 -9.64 7.44
CA SER A 25 -5.77 -8.18 7.63
C SER A 25 -4.37 -7.58 7.54
N HIS A 26 -3.29 -8.35 7.58
CA HIS A 26 -1.92 -7.84 7.60
C HIS A 26 -0.94 -8.81 6.93
N ILE A 27 0.05 -8.29 6.19
CA ILE A 27 0.99 -9.12 5.40
C ILE A 27 1.89 -10.01 6.27
N LEU A 28 2.41 -9.47 7.39
CA LEU A 28 3.28 -10.20 8.32
C LEU A 28 2.55 -10.94 9.45
N VAL A 29 1.45 -10.38 9.98
CA VAL A 29 0.69 -10.94 11.11
C VAL A 29 -0.80 -11.05 10.71
N PRO A 30 -1.16 -11.97 9.81
CA PRO A 30 -2.49 -12.07 9.20
C PRO A 30 -3.69 -11.97 10.16
N ALA A 31 -3.56 -12.56 11.35
CA ALA A 31 -4.57 -12.60 12.40
C ALA A 31 -4.44 -11.46 13.44
N ILE A 32 -3.76 -10.34 13.14
CA ILE A 32 -3.52 -9.23 14.10
C ILE A 32 -4.80 -8.64 14.71
N HIS A 33 -5.94 -8.83 14.05
CA HIS A 33 -7.25 -8.36 14.50
C HIS A 33 -7.95 -9.32 15.49
N LYS A 34 -7.38 -10.50 15.78
CA LYS A 34 -7.91 -11.46 16.74
C LYS A 34 -7.14 -11.44 18.05
N ASN A 35 -7.86 -11.48 19.16
CA ASN A 35 -7.26 -11.62 20.48
C ASN A 35 -7.12 -13.11 20.89
N ARG A 36 -6.35 -13.36 21.95
CA ARG A 36 -6.04 -14.72 22.41
C ARG A 36 -7.25 -15.52 22.89
N ALA A 37 -8.24 -14.86 23.48
CA ALA A 37 -9.46 -15.53 23.93
C ALA A 37 -10.31 -15.99 22.72
N GLU A 38 -10.40 -15.17 21.67
CA GLU A 38 -11.05 -15.56 20.41
C GLU A 38 -10.32 -16.73 19.74
N ILE A 39 -8.98 -16.69 19.71
CA ILE A 39 -8.16 -17.79 19.16
C ILE A 39 -8.37 -19.08 19.96
N ARG A 40 -8.43 -18.99 21.29
CA ARG A 40 -8.71 -20.14 22.18
C ARG A 40 -10.04 -20.80 21.84
N GLU A 41 -11.13 -20.03 21.76
CA GLU A 41 -12.46 -20.55 21.42
C GLU A 41 -12.49 -21.16 20.01
N LEU A 42 -11.80 -20.52 19.07
CA LEU A 42 -11.65 -21.06 17.72
C LEU A 42 -10.93 -22.41 17.73
N PHE A 43 -9.84 -22.55 18.49
CA PHE A 43 -9.10 -23.80 18.58
C PHE A 43 -9.90 -24.90 19.27
N LEU A 44 -10.62 -24.60 20.34
CA LEU A 44 -11.52 -25.57 21.00
C LEU A 44 -12.64 -26.06 20.08
N SER A 45 -13.12 -25.20 19.17
CA SER A 45 -14.20 -25.56 18.25
C SER A 45 -13.73 -26.27 16.97
N LYS A 46 -12.48 -26.07 16.55
CA LYS A 46 -11.97 -26.54 15.24
C LYS A 46 -10.87 -27.58 15.32
N LEU A 47 -10.14 -27.65 16.43
CA LEU A 47 -9.04 -28.58 16.63
C LEU A 47 -9.45 -29.71 17.58
N GLU A 48 -8.74 -30.83 17.49
CA GLU A 48 -8.91 -31.98 18.37
C GLU A 48 -8.19 -31.72 19.72
N VAL A 49 -8.77 -30.86 20.56
CA VAL A 49 -8.23 -30.45 21.87
C VAL A 49 -9.36 -30.35 22.89
N ASP A 50 -9.22 -31.04 24.03
CA ASP A 50 -10.27 -31.12 25.05
C ASP A 50 -10.38 -29.86 25.92
N SER A 51 -9.25 -29.25 26.27
CA SER A 51 -9.18 -28.03 27.05
C SER A 51 -7.95 -27.21 26.70
N LEU A 52 -8.07 -25.89 26.81
CA LEU A 52 -7.03 -24.95 26.41
C LEU A 52 -7.21 -23.67 27.22
N THR A 53 -6.13 -23.02 27.66
CA THR A 53 -6.16 -21.64 28.17
C THR A 53 -5.85 -20.62 27.06
N ASP A 54 -5.86 -19.33 27.37
CA ASP A 54 -5.43 -18.27 26.44
C ASP A 54 -3.93 -17.93 26.60
N ALA A 55 -3.17 -18.79 27.30
CA ALA A 55 -1.74 -18.68 27.44
C ALA A 55 -1.05 -18.90 26.07
N PRO A 56 -0.16 -17.99 25.62
CA PRO A 56 0.40 -18.06 24.27
C PRO A 56 1.12 -19.38 23.95
N ASN A 57 1.82 -19.95 24.93
CA ASN A 57 2.53 -21.22 24.80
C ASN A 57 1.57 -22.40 24.59
N GLU A 58 0.43 -22.42 25.27
CA GLU A 58 -0.58 -23.47 25.11
C GLU A 58 -1.25 -23.38 23.74
N LEU A 59 -1.66 -22.18 23.31
CA LEU A 59 -2.23 -21.95 21.98
C LEU A 59 -1.25 -22.39 20.87
N ALA A 60 0.01 -21.98 20.97
CA ALA A 60 1.04 -22.36 20.01
C ALA A 60 1.30 -23.87 19.99
N ASN A 61 1.29 -24.55 21.15
CA ASN A 61 1.47 -25.99 21.24
C ASN A 61 0.29 -26.77 20.64
N ALA A 62 -0.95 -26.30 20.84
CA ALA A 62 -2.13 -26.88 20.22
C ALA A 62 -2.06 -26.82 18.68
N ALA A 63 -1.74 -25.64 18.13
CA ALA A 63 -1.54 -25.47 16.70
C ALA A 63 -0.39 -26.33 16.18
N ARG A 64 0.75 -26.37 16.89
CA ARG A 64 1.89 -27.22 16.53
C ARG A 64 1.52 -28.70 16.48
N ALA A 65 0.77 -29.21 17.46
CA ALA A 65 0.35 -30.60 17.50
C ALA A 65 -0.57 -30.95 16.31
N HIS A 66 -1.49 -30.04 15.95
CA HIS A 66 -2.33 -30.15 14.77
C HIS A 66 -1.50 -30.17 13.49
N LEU A 67 -0.68 -29.14 13.26
CA LEU A 67 0.12 -28.97 12.05
C LEU A 67 1.13 -30.11 11.86
N ARG A 68 1.74 -30.61 12.95
CA ARG A 68 2.71 -31.72 12.85
C ARG A 68 2.11 -32.97 12.21
N ARG A 69 0.85 -33.30 12.52
CA ARG A 69 0.14 -34.41 11.87
C ARG A 69 -0.06 -34.15 10.38
N LYS A 70 -0.38 -32.90 10.01
CA LYS A 70 -0.57 -32.49 8.60
C LYS A 70 0.74 -32.56 7.83
N PHE A 71 1.82 -32.00 8.36
CA PHE A 71 3.14 -32.05 7.70
C PHE A 71 3.60 -33.47 7.39
N LEU A 72 3.39 -34.42 8.31
CA LEU A 72 3.79 -35.82 8.12
C LEU A 72 2.91 -36.63 7.16
N SER A 73 1.70 -36.14 6.85
CA SER A 73 0.73 -36.84 6.01
C SER A 73 0.49 -36.19 4.64
N THR A 74 1.02 -34.98 4.43
CA THR A 74 0.75 -34.19 3.21
C THR A 74 1.82 -34.45 2.15
N PRO A 75 1.44 -34.95 0.95
CA PRO A 75 2.41 -35.32 -0.08
C PRO A 75 2.92 -34.14 -0.93
N VAL A 76 2.20 -33.02 -0.93
CA VAL A 76 2.46 -31.84 -1.76
C VAL A 76 2.45 -30.58 -0.89
N ALA A 77 3.52 -29.79 -0.94
CA ALA A 77 3.56 -28.45 -0.34
C ALA A 77 3.49 -27.36 -1.41
N ILE A 78 2.89 -26.24 -1.00
CA ILE A 78 2.95 -24.98 -1.73
C ILE A 78 3.69 -23.98 -0.85
N SER A 79 4.70 -23.30 -1.40
CA SER A 79 5.42 -22.24 -0.71
C SER A 79 5.43 -20.94 -1.52
N GLY A 80 5.55 -19.82 -0.82
CA GLY A 80 5.99 -18.59 -1.44
C GLY A 80 7.51 -18.60 -1.66
N VAL A 81 8.01 -17.54 -2.30
CA VAL A 81 9.44 -17.22 -2.36
C VAL A 81 9.62 -15.77 -1.94
N ASN A 82 10.62 -15.44 -1.13
CA ASN A 82 10.97 -14.05 -0.82
C ASN A 82 11.89 -13.47 -1.90
N PHE A 83 12.91 -14.22 -2.30
CA PHE A 83 13.88 -13.84 -3.34
C PHE A 83 14.27 -15.06 -4.19
N ALA A 84 14.51 -14.85 -5.48
CA ALA A 84 15.10 -15.84 -6.37
C ALA A 84 16.37 -15.28 -7.01
N VAL A 85 17.48 -16.00 -6.91
CA VAL A 85 18.78 -15.61 -7.46
C VAL A 85 18.89 -16.15 -8.88
N ALA A 86 18.94 -15.25 -9.87
CA ALA A 86 19.01 -15.62 -11.28
C ALA A 86 20.31 -16.36 -11.64
N GLU A 87 21.44 -15.92 -11.08
CA GLU A 87 22.77 -16.50 -11.29
C GLU A 87 22.83 -18.01 -11.00
N THR A 88 22.21 -18.44 -9.90
CA THR A 88 22.31 -19.82 -9.40
C THR A 88 21.03 -20.63 -9.56
N GLY A 89 19.91 -19.99 -9.93
CA GLY A 89 18.59 -20.61 -9.90
C GLY A 89 18.09 -20.93 -8.49
N THR A 90 18.67 -20.31 -7.45
CA THR A 90 18.30 -20.54 -6.05
C THR A 90 17.09 -19.73 -5.66
N VAL A 91 16.15 -20.32 -4.93
CA VAL A 91 15.04 -19.61 -4.28
C VAL A 91 15.25 -19.56 -2.78
N CYS A 92 14.76 -18.50 -2.15
CA CYS A 92 14.94 -18.22 -0.73
C CYS A 92 13.60 -17.90 -0.07
N VAL A 93 13.36 -18.52 1.08
CA VAL A 93 12.27 -18.19 2.00
C VAL A 93 12.85 -17.84 3.36
N VAL A 94 12.29 -16.80 3.96
CA VAL A 94 12.63 -16.35 5.30
C VAL A 94 11.37 -16.37 6.17
N GLU A 95 11.50 -16.85 7.40
CA GLU A 95 10.35 -17.15 8.26
C GLU A 95 10.72 -17.09 9.74
N SER A 96 9.70 -17.03 10.61
CA SER A 96 9.85 -16.92 12.06
C SER A 96 9.56 -18.23 12.81
N GLU A 97 8.83 -19.17 12.21
CA GLU A 97 8.30 -20.35 12.91
C GLU A 97 8.75 -21.72 12.36
N GLY A 98 9.44 -21.75 11.21
CA GLY A 98 10.05 -22.97 10.65
C GLY A 98 9.09 -23.85 9.84
N ASN A 99 7.88 -23.35 9.57
CA ASN A 99 6.86 -24.00 8.77
C ASN A 99 7.23 -24.12 7.28
N GLY A 100 7.82 -23.08 6.70
CA GLY A 100 8.39 -23.06 5.35
C GLY A 100 9.47 -24.12 5.16
N ARG A 101 10.42 -24.24 6.11
CA ARG A 101 11.41 -25.34 6.09
C ARG A 101 10.73 -26.71 6.09
N MET A 102 9.69 -26.91 6.90
CA MET A 102 8.94 -28.17 6.92
C MET A 102 8.23 -28.44 5.58
N CYS A 103 7.70 -27.41 4.91
CA CYS A 103 7.15 -27.51 3.55
C CYS A 103 8.20 -27.88 2.49
N VAL A 104 9.46 -27.46 2.68
CA VAL A 104 10.55 -27.81 1.76
C VAL A 104 11.06 -29.23 2.03
N THR A 105 11.12 -29.69 3.28
CA THR A 105 11.82 -30.94 3.62
C THR A 105 10.96 -32.20 3.69
N LEU A 106 9.68 -32.10 4.08
CA LEU A 106 8.86 -33.27 4.37
C LEU A 106 8.03 -33.77 3.16
N PRO A 107 7.39 -32.89 2.38
CA PRO A 107 6.55 -33.31 1.26
C PRO A 107 7.38 -33.83 0.09
N ARG A 108 6.81 -34.79 -0.65
CA ARG A 108 7.44 -35.35 -1.85
C ARG A 108 7.52 -34.34 -2.98
N VAL A 109 6.50 -33.50 -3.14
CA VAL A 109 6.40 -32.50 -4.21
C VAL A 109 6.35 -31.11 -3.58
N LEU A 110 7.19 -30.20 -4.07
CA LEU A 110 7.17 -28.79 -3.70
C LEU A 110 6.79 -27.92 -4.90
N ILE A 111 5.79 -27.07 -4.73
CA ILE A 111 5.40 -26.05 -5.71
C ILE A 111 5.65 -24.69 -5.09
N SER A 112 6.57 -23.92 -5.66
CA SER A 112 6.86 -22.55 -5.21
C SER A 112 6.26 -21.54 -6.15
N VAL A 113 5.52 -20.58 -5.59
CA VAL A 113 4.83 -19.53 -6.36
C VAL A 113 5.43 -18.17 -6.00
N MET A 114 5.84 -17.43 -7.02
CA MET A 114 6.43 -16.11 -6.83
C MET A 114 6.04 -15.15 -7.93
N GLY A 115 5.94 -13.87 -7.59
CA GLY A 115 5.86 -12.84 -8.61
C GLY A 115 7.20 -12.67 -9.33
N VAL A 116 7.17 -12.33 -10.61
CA VAL A 116 8.36 -12.11 -11.44
C VAL A 116 9.31 -11.02 -10.90
N GLU A 117 8.80 -10.10 -10.08
CA GLU A 117 9.54 -9.01 -9.44
C GLU A 117 10.51 -9.46 -8.34
N LYS A 118 10.41 -10.72 -7.88
CA LYS A 118 11.25 -11.22 -6.78
C LYS A 118 12.62 -11.76 -7.22
N VAL A 119 12.90 -11.70 -8.52
CA VAL A 119 14.19 -12.14 -9.08
C VAL A 119 15.26 -11.08 -8.82
N ILE A 120 16.38 -11.50 -8.26
CA ILE A 120 17.59 -10.69 -8.08
C ILE A 120 18.73 -11.26 -8.93
N PRO A 121 19.69 -10.43 -9.38
CA PRO A 121 20.71 -10.86 -10.33
C PRO A 121 21.67 -11.91 -9.76
N SER A 122 22.31 -11.61 -8.62
CA SER A 122 23.44 -12.38 -8.09
C SER A 122 23.25 -12.87 -6.66
N TRP A 123 24.04 -13.85 -6.25
CA TRP A 123 24.03 -14.35 -4.88
C TRP A 123 24.40 -13.26 -3.86
N GLN A 124 25.35 -12.40 -4.22
CA GLN A 124 25.82 -11.31 -3.38
C GLN A 124 24.71 -10.28 -3.08
N ASP A 125 23.78 -10.08 -4.03
CA ASP A 125 22.63 -9.19 -3.82
C ASP A 125 21.68 -9.71 -2.72
N LEU A 126 21.61 -11.03 -2.52
CA LEU A 126 20.77 -11.64 -1.49
C LEU A 126 21.18 -11.20 -0.09
N GLU A 127 22.48 -11.05 0.15
CA GLU A 127 23.02 -10.59 1.43
C GLU A 127 22.39 -9.26 1.87
N VAL A 128 22.28 -8.31 0.94
CA VAL A 128 21.70 -6.99 1.19
C VAL A 128 20.26 -7.12 1.68
N PHE A 129 19.46 -7.97 1.03
CA PHE A 129 18.06 -8.17 1.41
C PHE A 129 17.89 -8.95 2.71
N LEU A 130 18.75 -9.93 2.99
CA LEU A 130 18.75 -10.66 4.26
C LEU A 130 19.11 -9.76 5.45
N GLN A 131 19.88 -8.70 5.22
CA GLN A 131 20.15 -7.68 6.25
C GLN A 131 18.99 -6.68 6.39
N LEU A 132 18.39 -6.24 5.28
CA LEU A 132 17.38 -5.19 5.28
C LEU A 132 16.02 -5.67 5.80
N LEU A 133 15.56 -6.84 5.34
CA LEU A 133 14.20 -7.32 5.58
C LEU A 133 13.87 -7.50 7.08
N PRO A 134 14.59 -8.32 7.87
CA PRO A 134 14.26 -8.54 9.28
C PRO A 134 14.31 -7.25 10.10
N ARG A 135 15.36 -6.44 9.89
CA ARG A 135 15.57 -5.19 10.61
C ARG A 135 14.45 -4.18 10.35
N SER A 136 13.97 -4.12 9.11
CA SER A 136 12.89 -3.20 8.72
C SER A 136 11.51 -3.73 9.09
N SER A 137 11.36 -5.04 9.29
CA SER A 137 10.07 -5.70 9.53
C SER A 137 9.80 -5.89 11.02
N THR A 138 10.60 -6.72 11.69
CA THR A 138 10.43 -7.13 13.09
C THR A 138 11.46 -6.48 14.02
N GLY A 139 12.44 -5.75 13.47
CA GLY A 139 13.57 -5.21 14.24
C GLY A 139 14.61 -6.27 14.62
N GLU A 140 14.48 -7.49 14.08
CA GLU A 140 15.43 -8.57 14.34
C GLU A 140 16.74 -8.37 13.56
N ARG A 141 17.85 -8.89 14.11
CA ARG A 141 19.16 -8.84 13.43
C ARG A 141 19.16 -9.70 12.16
N MET A 142 18.48 -10.85 12.20
CA MET A 142 18.30 -11.83 11.14
C MET A 142 17.04 -12.66 11.42
N ASN A 143 16.39 -13.18 10.38
CA ASN A 143 15.25 -14.09 10.53
C ASN A 143 15.66 -15.38 11.26
N PRO A 144 14.80 -15.94 12.14
CA PRO A 144 15.07 -17.19 12.85
C PRO A 144 15.36 -18.38 11.92
N TYR A 145 14.67 -18.46 10.78
CA TYR A 145 14.93 -19.47 9.76
C TYR A 145 15.04 -18.82 8.38
N THR A 146 16.05 -19.26 7.63
CA THR A 146 16.31 -18.89 6.24
C THR A 146 16.57 -20.17 5.47
N SER A 147 15.66 -20.54 4.58
CA SER A 147 15.76 -21.75 3.77
C SER A 147 16.05 -21.38 2.32
N LEU A 148 17.09 -21.99 1.75
CA LEU A 148 17.47 -21.80 0.35
C LEU A 148 17.57 -23.16 -0.33
N TRP A 149 17.11 -23.26 -1.57
CA TRP A 149 17.24 -24.48 -2.37
C TRP A 149 17.34 -24.18 -3.85
N THR A 150 18.01 -25.07 -4.57
CA THR A 150 18.20 -25.02 -6.02
C THR A 150 17.76 -26.36 -6.60
N GLY A 151 16.53 -26.42 -7.09
CA GLY A 151 15.97 -27.68 -7.61
C GLY A 151 15.75 -28.73 -6.52
N VAL A 152 16.06 -29.98 -6.85
CA VAL A 152 15.92 -31.16 -5.98
C VAL A 152 17.29 -31.74 -5.65
N SER A 153 17.44 -32.28 -4.44
CA SER A 153 18.66 -32.97 -3.98
C SER A 153 18.35 -34.42 -3.61
N GLN A 154 19.19 -35.37 -4.03
CA GLN A 154 18.95 -36.78 -3.72
C GLN A 154 19.03 -37.04 -2.22
N GLY A 155 17.95 -37.54 -1.62
CA GLY A 155 17.90 -37.88 -0.20
C GLY A 155 17.73 -36.67 0.74
N ASP A 156 17.56 -35.46 0.20
CA ASP A 156 17.36 -34.24 0.99
C ASP A 156 16.33 -33.32 0.32
N GLY A 157 15.18 -33.12 0.97
CA GLY A 157 14.12 -32.26 0.46
C GLY A 157 13.11 -32.95 -0.48
N PRO A 158 12.45 -32.18 -1.36
CA PRO A 158 11.40 -32.70 -2.23
C PRO A 158 12.00 -33.53 -3.36
N GLN A 159 11.27 -34.55 -3.80
CA GLN A 159 11.64 -35.39 -4.95
C GLN A 159 11.26 -34.73 -6.29
N GLU A 160 10.31 -33.80 -6.25
CA GLU A 160 9.82 -33.07 -7.41
C GLU A 160 9.63 -31.59 -7.04
N PHE A 161 10.16 -30.68 -7.86
CA PHE A 161 10.10 -29.24 -7.62
C PHE A 161 9.55 -28.50 -8.83
N HIS A 162 8.55 -27.65 -8.58
CA HIS A 162 7.94 -26.76 -9.58
C HIS A 162 8.10 -25.31 -9.14
N LEU A 163 8.57 -24.45 -10.04
CA LEU A 163 8.61 -23.01 -9.84
C LEU A 163 7.61 -22.32 -10.76
N VAL A 164 6.64 -21.62 -10.16
CA VAL A 164 5.64 -20.83 -10.89
C VAL A 164 6.00 -19.35 -10.80
N LEU A 165 6.42 -18.79 -11.94
CA LEU A 165 6.65 -17.36 -12.12
C LEU A 165 5.34 -16.66 -12.52
N LEU A 166 4.77 -15.93 -11.57
CA LEU A 166 3.48 -15.27 -11.73
C LEU A 166 3.67 -13.83 -12.23
N ASP A 167 3.28 -13.57 -13.47
CA ASP A 167 3.18 -12.20 -13.97
C ASP A 167 1.95 -11.49 -13.39
N ASN A 168 0.74 -12.00 -13.66
CA ASN A 168 -0.54 -11.43 -13.16
C ASN A 168 -0.61 -9.89 -13.27
N GLY A 169 -0.16 -9.35 -14.41
CA GLY A 169 -0.16 -7.91 -14.70
C GLY A 169 1.12 -7.16 -14.30
N ARG A 170 2.09 -7.81 -13.64
CA ARG A 170 3.33 -7.16 -13.17
C ARG A 170 4.20 -6.62 -14.28
N THR A 171 4.27 -7.29 -15.43
CA THR A 171 5.00 -6.79 -16.60
C THR A 171 4.37 -5.51 -17.13
N GLN A 172 3.04 -5.37 -17.07
CA GLN A 172 2.38 -4.10 -17.38
C GLN A 172 2.74 -3.02 -16.35
N VAL A 173 2.74 -3.36 -15.06
CA VAL A 173 3.20 -2.45 -14.00
C VAL A 173 4.64 -1.99 -14.24
N LEU A 174 5.52 -2.89 -14.68
CA LEU A 174 6.93 -2.62 -14.96
C LEU A 174 7.12 -1.56 -16.07
N THR A 175 6.20 -1.51 -17.04
CA THR A 175 6.22 -0.47 -18.10
C THR A 175 5.82 0.93 -17.61
N ASP A 176 5.12 1.04 -16.48
CA ASP A 176 4.70 2.32 -15.91
C ASP A 176 5.86 2.96 -15.15
N THR A 177 6.46 4.02 -15.71
CA THR A 177 7.68 4.62 -15.16
C THR A 177 7.53 5.14 -13.74
N VAL A 178 6.32 5.54 -13.35
CA VAL A 178 5.98 5.98 -11.98
C VAL A 178 5.54 4.80 -11.15
N GLY A 179 4.68 3.94 -11.69
CA GLY A 179 4.06 2.82 -10.99
C GLY A 179 4.99 1.67 -10.62
N ARG A 180 5.98 1.37 -11.49
CA ARG A 180 6.89 0.22 -11.39
C ARG A 180 7.65 0.11 -10.08
N GLN A 181 7.90 1.22 -9.38
CA GLN A 181 8.54 1.20 -8.06
C GLN A 181 7.76 0.36 -7.04
N SER A 182 6.46 0.15 -7.24
CA SER A 182 5.63 -0.73 -6.41
C SER A 182 6.13 -2.18 -6.41
N LEU A 183 6.80 -2.61 -7.49
CA LEU A 183 7.37 -3.94 -7.64
C LEU A 183 8.66 -4.14 -6.83
N ASN A 184 9.29 -3.07 -6.34
CA ASN A 184 10.46 -3.17 -5.46
C ASN A 184 10.08 -3.67 -4.05
N CYS A 185 8.79 -3.84 -3.76
CA CYS A 185 8.33 -4.13 -2.40
C CYS A 185 8.77 -5.51 -1.93
N ILE A 186 9.63 -5.54 -0.91
CA ILE A 186 10.10 -6.76 -0.23
C ILE A 186 9.16 -7.25 0.88
N ARG A 187 7.95 -6.68 1.01
CA ARG A 187 6.91 -7.12 1.96
C ARG A 187 7.26 -7.03 3.46
N PHE A 188 8.18 -6.15 3.84
CA PHE A 188 8.58 -5.87 5.22
C PHE A 188 7.50 -5.23 6.13
N SER A 189 6.34 -4.84 5.59
CA SER A 189 5.18 -4.31 6.33
C SER A 189 5.29 -2.99 7.11
N ALA A 190 6.46 -2.36 7.30
CA ALA A 190 6.51 -1.13 8.13
C ALA A 190 5.67 0.04 7.56
N CYS A 191 5.43 0.07 6.24
CA CYS A 191 4.50 1.03 5.66
C CYS A 191 3.05 0.86 6.15
N LEU A 192 2.61 -0.36 6.49
CA LEU A 192 1.31 -0.61 7.11
C LEU A 192 1.30 -0.04 8.53
N ASN A 193 2.32 -0.40 9.32
CA ASN A 193 2.41 -0.07 10.75
C ASN A 193 2.53 1.43 11.02
N ILE A 194 3.14 2.21 10.13
CA ILE A 194 3.25 3.68 10.29
C ILE A 194 2.05 4.44 9.73
N CYS A 195 1.11 3.76 9.04
CA CYS A 195 0.06 4.44 8.30
C CYS A 195 -1.14 4.75 9.20
N PRO A 196 -1.46 6.04 9.44
CA PRO A 196 -2.57 6.42 10.32
C PRO A 196 -3.94 6.01 9.75
N VAL A 197 -4.05 5.81 8.43
CA VAL A 197 -5.28 5.29 7.83
C VAL A 197 -5.42 3.80 8.16
N TYR A 198 -4.38 3.01 7.87
CA TYR A 198 -4.39 1.56 8.13
C TYR A 198 -4.61 1.23 9.61
N GLU A 199 -3.97 1.95 10.53
CA GLU A 199 -4.17 1.78 11.98
C GLU A 199 -5.64 1.96 12.41
N ARG A 200 -6.41 2.80 11.70
CA ARG A 200 -7.80 3.11 12.05
C ARG A 200 -8.82 2.22 11.39
N VAL A 201 -8.57 1.78 10.16
CA VAL A 201 -9.55 0.99 9.37
C VAL A 201 -9.19 -0.49 9.24
N GLY A 202 -7.96 -0.88 9.57
CA GLY A 202 -7.45 -2.23 9.39
C GLY A 202 -7.24 -2.62 7.92
N GLY A 203 -6.73 -3.82 7.68
CA GLY A 203 -6.47 -4.30 6.31
C GLY A 203 -7.71 -4.72 5.53
N HIS A 204 -8.76 -5.20 6.19
CA HIS A 204 -9.98 -5.66 5.52
C HIS A 204 -10.67 -4.55 4.71
N ALA A 205 -10.56 -3.30 5.16
CA ALA A 205 -11.11 -2.15 4.45
C ALA A 205 -10.53 -1.92 3.05
N TYR A 206 -9.37 -2.51 2.74
CA TYR A 206 -8.72 -2.40 1.43
C TYR A 206 -9.27 -3.41 0.40
N ASN A 207 -10.06 -4.41 0.83
CA ASN A 207 -10.66 -5.43 -0.04
C ASN A 207 -9.67 -6.05 -1.06
N SER A 208 -8.47 -6.36 -0.59
CA SER A 208 -7.37 -6.88 -1.41
C SER A 208 -6.45 -7.74 -0.56
N VAL A 209 -5.82 -8.74 -1.17
CA VAL A 209 -4.74 -9.54 -0.56
C VAL A 209 -3.51 -8.70 -0.21
N TYR A 210 -3.39 -7.51 -0.81
CA TYR A 210 -2.39 -6.52 -0.44
C TYR A 210 -3.08 -5.39 0.32
N PRO A 211 -3.02 -5.36 1.66
CA PRO A 211 -3.59 -4.29 2.46
C PRO A 211 -2.63 -3.10 2.62
N GLY A 212 -3.14 -2.01 3.20
CA GLY A 212 -2.34 -0.84 3.60
C GLY A 212 -1.79 -0.01 2.44
N PRO A 213 -0.80 0.85 2.69
CA PRO A 213 -0.28 1.78 1.68
C PRO A 213 0.29 1.11 0.44
N ILE A 214 0.98 -0.03 0.59
CA ILE A 214 1.45 -0.79 -0.57
C ILE A 214 0.28 -1.36 -1.38
N GLY A 215 -0.75 -1.85 -0.70
CA GLY A 215 -2.01 -2.28 -1.29
C GLY A 215 -2.71 -1.20 -2.09
N ALA A 216 -2.70 0.02 -1.56
CA ALA A 216 -3.33 1.19 -2.16
C ALA A 216 -2.74 1.59 -3.51
N ILE A 217 -1.47 1.25 -3.75
CA ILE A 217 -0.80 1.50 -5.02
C ILE A 217 -0.73 0.26 -5.90
N LEU A 218 -0.43 -0.92 -5.35
CA LEU A 218 -0.19 -2.11 -6.16
C LEU A 218 -1.48 -2.72 -6.72
N THR A 219 -2.53 -2.83 -5.89
CA THR A 219 -3.81 -3.43 -6.30
C THR A 219 -4.40 -2.79 -7.56
N PRO A 220 -4.61 -1.46 -7.66
CA PRO A 220 -5.14 -0.84 -8.87
C PRO A 220 -4.24 -0.96 -10.10
N GLN A 221 -2.95 -1.27 -9.92
CA GLN A 221 -2.05 -1.53 -11.03
C GLN A 221 -2.16 -2.96 -11.53
N LEU A 222 -2.45 -3.93 -10.66
CA LEU A 222 -2.62 -5.34 -11.03
C LEU A 222 -4.01 -5.64 -11.60
N VAL A 223 -5.07 -5.13 -10.96
CA VAL A 223 -6.46 -5.45 -11.37
C VAL A 223 -7.11 -4.37 -12.24
N GLY A 224 -6.39 -3.29 -12.56
CA GLY A 224 -6.94 -2.13 -13.26
C GLY A 224 -7.52 -1.07 -12.33
N ILE A 225 -7.41 0.20 -12.74
CA ILE A 225 -7.79 1.35 -11.92
C ILE A 225 -9.30 1.42 -11.70
N GLU A 226 -10.09 0.86 -12.61
CA GLU A 226 -11.54 0.77 -12.58
C GLU A 226 -12.06 -0.13 -11.46
N ASN A 227 -11.32 -1.19 -11.13
CA ASN A 227 -11.71 -2.19 -10.14
C ASN A 227 -11.26 -1.79 -8.71
N ALA A 228 -10.33 -0.83 -8.59
CA ALA A 228 -9.76 -0.40 -7.31
C ALA A 228 -9.59 1.13 -7.21
N SER A 229 -10.49 1.89 -7.83
CA SER A 229 -10.36 3.36 -7.97
C SER A 229 -10.42 4.15 -6.64
N SER A 230 -10.95 3.55 -5.58
CA SER A 230 -11.01 4.14 -4.24
C SER A 230 -9.70 4.02 -3.47
N LEU A 231 -8.92 2.96 -3.72
CA LEU A 231 -7.72 2.66 -2.93
C LEU A 231 -6.65 3.75 -2.95
N PRO A 232 -6.36 4.44 -4.08
CA PRO A 232 -5.43 5.56 -4.08
C PRO A 232 -5.85 6.72 -3.15
N TYR A 233 -7.12 6.79 -2.74
CA TYR A 233 -7.65 7.79 -1.82
C TYR A 233 -7.59 7.37 -0.34
N ALA A 234 -7.25 6.11 -0.04
CA ALA A 234 -7.05 5.60 1.31
C ALA A 234 -5.71 6.05 1.92
N SER A 235 -5.42 7.36 1.84
CA SER A 235 -4.18 7.96 2.33
C SER A 235 -4.32 9.46 2.55
N SER A 236 -3.75 9.95 3.66
CA SER A 236 -3.60 11.38 3.96
C SER A 236 -2.43 12.05 3.21
N LEU A 237 -1.64 11.28 2.45
CA LEU A 237 -0.42 11.74 1.78
C LEU A 237 0.65 12.34 2.72
N CYS A 238 0.67 11.92 4.00
CA CYS A 238 1.62 12.45 5.00
C CYS A 238 3.09 12.08 4.77
N GLY A 239 3.40 11.13 3.88
CA GLY A 239 4.78 10.74 3.56
C GLY A 239 5.45 9.74 4.50
N ALA A 240 4.86 9.42 5.66
CA ALA A 240 5.50 8.53 6.65
C ALA A 240 5.90 7.14 6.11
N CYS A 241 5.10 6.59 5.19
CA CYS A 241 5.40 5.32 4.54
C CYS A 241 6.64 5.35 3.64
N TYR A 242 7.01 6.52 3.08
CA TYR A 242 8.23 6.70 2.29
C TYR A 242 9.46 6.74 3.20
N GLU A 243 9.38 7.47 4.32
CA GLU A 243 10.48 7.61 5.29
C GLU A 243 10.95 6.25 5.83
N VAL A 244 9.99 5.35 6.16
CA VAL A 244 10.29 4.02 6.71
C VAL A 244 10.63 2.97 5.65
N CYS A 245 10.54 3.29 4.35
CA CYS A 245 10.72 2.29 3.29
C CYS A 245 12.23 2.04 3.02
N PRO A 246 12.75 0.81 3.27
CA PRO A 246 14.16 0.51 3.04
C PRO A 246 14.51 0.47 1.55
N VAL A 247 13.53 0.20 0.70
CA VAL A 247 13.65 0.11 -0.77
C VAL A 247 13.13 1.35 -1.49
N LYS A 248 12.92 2.45 -0.75
CA LYS A 248 12.62 3.80 -1.26
C LYS A 248 11.46 3.90 -2.26
N ILE A 249 10.39 3.16 -2.00
CA ILE A 249 9.12 3.31 -2.73
C ILE A 249 8.45 4.61 -2.27
N ASN A 250 8.35 5.58 -3.17
CA ASN A 250 7.61 6.83 -2.98
C ASN A 250 6.10 6.60 -3.16
N ILE A 251 5.49 5.94 -2.17
CA ILE A 251 4.05 5.66 -2.17
C ILE A 251 3.20 6.93 -2.38
N PRO A 252 3.48 8.10 -1.73
CA PRO A 252 2.72 9.34 -1.99
C PRO A 252 2.70 9.77 -3.45
N GLU A 253 3.82 9.71 -4.15
CA GLU A 253 3.92 10.03 -5.58
C GLU A 253 3.04 9.09 -6.41
N VAL A 254 3.16 7.78 -6.19
CA VAL A 254 2.36 6.78 -6.92
C VAL A 254 0.87 6.96 -6.64
N LEU A 255 0.47 7.29 -5.41
CA LEU A 255 -0.92 7.57 -5.06
C LEU A 255 -1.47 8.77 -5.85
N ILE A 256 -0.74 9.89 -5.92
CA ILE A 256 -1.15 11.08 -6.68
C ILE A 256 -1.28 10.73 -8.16
N TYR A 257 -0.30 10.00 -8.70
CA TYR A 257 -0.32 9.53 -10.08
C TYR A 257 -1.55 8.66 -10.38
N LEU A 258 -1.86 7.69 -9.52
CA LEU A 258 -3.02 6.80 -9.65
C LEU A 258 -4.35 7.54 -9.46
N ARG A 259 -4.45 8.52 -8.55
CA ARG A 259 -5.61 9.42 -8.44
C ARG A 259 -5.85 10.15 -9.76
N GLY A 260 -4.78 10.66 -10.39
CA GLY A 260 -4.85 11.26 -11.73
C GLY A 260 -5.36 10.28 -12.79
N ARG A 261 -4.88 9.03 -12.78
CA ARG A 261 -5.38 7.97 -13.67
C ARG A 261 -6.85 7.66 -13.42
N ALA A 262 -7.30 7.56 -12.17
CA ALA A 262 -8.69 7.30 -11.81
C ALA A 262 -9.62 8.42 -12.31
N VAL A 263 -9.22 9.68 -12.17
CA VAL A 263 -9.96 10.83 -12.70
C VAL A 263 -10.04 10.79 -14.23
N ARG A 264 -8.92 10.55 -14.91
CA ARG A 264 -8.89 10.44 -16.38
C ARG A 264 -9.75 9.28 -16.90
N TYR A 265 -9.71 8.13 -16.22
CA TYR A 265 -10.56 7.00 -16.52
C TYR A 265 -12.05 7.38 -16.41
N LYS A 266 -12.47 7.96 -15.28
CA LYS A 266 -13.85 8.44 -15.07
C LYS A 266 -14.30 9.46 -16.12
N GLN A 267 -13.40 10.34 -16.59
CA GLN A 267 -13.72 11.32 -17.64
C GLN A 267 -13.86 10.67 -19.03
N ARG A 268 -13.14 9.57 -19.31
CA ARG A 268 -13.23 8.82 -20.57
C ARG A 268 -14.46 7.91 -20.60
N SER A 269 -14.79 7.23 -19.50
CA SER A 269 -15.85 6.22 -19.44
C SER A 269 -17.27 6.78 -19.27
N ARG A 270 -17.43 8.07 -18.93
CA ARG A 270 -18.74 8.69 -18.70
C ARG A 270 -19.19 9.63 -19.81
N SER A 271 -20.53 9.70 -19.97
CA SER A 271 -21.26 10.56 -20.91
C SER A 271 -20.83 12.04 -20.85
N LEU A 272 -21.07 12.78 -21.95
CA LEU A 272 -20.92 14.24 -22.06
C LEU A 272 -21.46 14.99 -20.83
N ARG A 273 -22.57 14.52 -20.23
CA ARG A 273 -23.14 15.09 -18.99
C ARG A 273 -22.18 15.08 -17.80
N THR A 274 -21.36 14.05 -17.62
CA THR A 274 -20.38 14.01 -16.51
C THR A 274 -19.17 14.88 -16.81
N ARG A 275 -18.76 15.02 -18.09
CA ARG A 275 -17.68 15.96 -18.48
C ARG A 275 -18.07 17.42 -18.28
N LEU A 276 -19.38 17.72 -18.31
CA LEU A 276 -19.98 19.02 -18.06
C LEU A 276 -20.52 19.16 -16.62
N ASN A 277 -20.17 18.24 -15.70
CA ASN A 277 -20.48 18.42 -14.28
C ASN A 277 -19.87 19.77 -13.81
N PRO A 278 -20.64 20.63 -13.11
CA PRO A 278 -20.16 21.89 -12.55
C PRO A 278 -18.80 21.79 -11.86
N GLU A 279 -18.55 20.73 -11.09
CA GLU A 279 -17.26 20.52 -10.41
C GLU A 279 -16.12 20.33 -11.41
N SER A 280 -16.31 19.50 -12.44
CA SER A 280 -15.29 19.24 -13.46
C SER A 280 -14.98 20.48 -14.29
N VAL A 281 -15.99 21.30 -14.59
CA VAL A 281 -15.81 22.58 -15.29
C VAL A 281 -15.07 23.58 -14.40
N ALA A 282 -15.47 23.72 -13.14
CA ALA A 282 -14.81 24.59 -12.17
C ALA A 282 -13.34 24.22 -11.97
N MET A 283 -13.04 22.93 -11.80
CA MET A 283 -11.66 22.44 -11.64
C MET A 283 -10.82 22.68 -12.89
N ARG A 284 -11.37 22.53 -14.09
CA ARG A 284 -10.66 22.85 -15.35
C ARG A 284 -10.38 24.34 -15.50
N LEU A 285 -11.34 25.19 -15.15
CA LEU A 285 -11.15 26.64 -15.15
C LEU A 285 -10.08 27.04 -14.15
N MET A 286 -10.14 26.52 -12.92
CA MET A 286 -9.13 26.75 -11.89
C MET A 286 -7.74 26.30 -12.36
N ALA A 287 -7.61 25.11 -12.94
CA ALA A 287 -6.35 24.62 -13.48
C ALA A 287 -5.79 25.53 -14.58
N ARG A 288 -6.62 26.02 -15.51
CA ARG A 288 -6.20 26.98 -16.55
C ARG A 288 -5.79 28.33 -15.96
N THR A 289 -6.52 28.82 -14.97
CA THR A 289 -6.21 30.06 -14.27
C THR A 289 -4.87 29.96 -13.55
N PHE A 290 -4.60 28.86 -12.84
CA PHE A 290 -3.34 28.66 -12.11
C PHE A 290 -2.15 28.36 -13.04
N ALA A 291 -2.39 27.76 -14.20
CA ALA A 291 -1.33 27.49 -15.19
C ALA A 291 -0.85 28.74 -15.94
N SER A 292 -1.61 29.84 -15.90
CA SER A 292 -1.26 31.07 -16.62
C SER A 292 -1.14 32.25 -15.66
N ARG A 293 0.06 32.83 -15.58
CA ARG A 293 0.31 34.05 -14.79
C ARG A 293 -0.69 35.16 -15.11
N LYS A 294 -0.99 35.40 -16.39
CA LYS A 294 -1.91 36.47 -16.82
C LYS A 294 -3.34 36.22 -16.34
N LEU A 295 -3.83 35.00 -16.52
CA LEU A 295 -5.19 34.63 -16.07
C LEU A 295 -5.29 34.66 -14.54
N TYR A 296 -4.24 34.23 -13.83
CA TYR A 296 -4.17 34.32 -12.38
C TYR A 296 -4.23 35.76 -11.89
N GLU A 297 -3.41 36.67 -12.43
CA GLU A 297 -3.40 38.09 -12.07
C GLU A 297 -4.76 38.75 -12.36
N GLN A 298 -5.40 38.42 -13.50
CA GLN A 298 -6.75 38.89 -13.82
C GLN A 298 -7.82 38.35 -12.87
N ALA A 299 -7.77 37.05 -12.55
CA ALA A 299 -8.70 36.42 -11.62
C ALA A 299 -8.58 37.04 -10.21
N GLN A 300 -7.38 37.37 -9.75
CA GLN A 300 -7.18 38.08 -8.49
C GLN A 300 -7.83 39.47 -8.48
N ARG A 301 -7.65 40.25 -9.56
CA ARG A 301 -8.29 41.58 -9.70
C ARG A 301 -9.81 41.48 -9.76
N LEU A 302 -10.34 40.51 -10.49
CA LEU A 302 -11.78 40.25 -10.55
C LEU A 302 -12.32 39.81 -9.19
N ALA A 303 -11.57 38.99 -8.44
CA ALA A 303 -11.96 38.58 -7.09
C ALA A 303 -11.96 39.77 -6.12
N GLN A 304 -10.99 40.69 -6.22
CA GLN A 304 -10.93 41.92 -5.42
C GLN A 304 -12.15 42.84 -5.65
N LEU A 305 -12.63 42.93 -6.89
CA LEU A 305 -13.82 43.70 -7.23
C LEU A 305 -15.10 42.95 -6.85
N GLY A 306 -15.16 41.64 -7.14
CA GLY A 306 -16.33 40.79 -6.93
C GLY A 306 -16.66 40.50 -5.47
N GLN A 307 -15.70 40.66 -4.56
CA GLN A 307 -15.93 40.49 -3.11
C GLN A 307 -16.56 41.72 -2.43
N LEU A 308 -16.45 42.91 -3.03
CA LEU A 308 -16.96 44.16 -2.43
C LEU A 308 -18.42 44.11 -1.95
N PRO A 309 -19.38 43.50 -2.69
CA PRO A 309 -20.77 43.40 -2.21
C PRO A 309 -20.98 42.40 -1.06
N PHE A 310 -19.99 41.55 -0.76
CA PHE A 310 -20.07 40.51 0.27
C PHE A 310 -19.09 40.75 1.43
N GLN A 311 -18.32 41.84 1.39
CA GLN A 311 -17.31 42.16 2.38
C GLN A 311 -17.90 43.06 3.47
N HIS A 312 -17.92 42.55 4.70
CA HIS A 312 -18.28 43.32 5.89
C HIS A 312 -17.03 43.48 6.77
N GLY A 313 -16.30 44.58 6.56
CA GLY A 313 -15.01 44.82 7.23
C GLY A 313 -13.92 43.87 6.76
N ASP A 314 -13.28 43.15 7.69
CA ASP A 314 -12.19 42.19 7.40
C ASP A 314 -12.68 40.74 7.27
N VAL A 315 -13.98 40.54 7.09
CA VAL A 315 -14.62 39.23 6.97
C VAL A 315 -15.65 39.23 5.83
N ILE A 316 -15.74 38.09 5.16
CA ILE A 316 -16.85 37.72 4.27
C ILE A 316 -17.66 36.66 5.03
N ASP A 317 -18.81 37.07 5.54
CA ASP A 317 -19.70 36.31 6.44
C ASP A 317 -20.82 35.57 5.68
N ALA A 318 -21.26 36.11 4.55
CA ALA A 318 -22.33 35.52 3.75
C ALA A 318 -21.97 35.47 2.26
N LEU A 319 -21.82 34.25 1.73
CA LEU A 319 -21.76 34.00 0.29
C LEU A 319 -23.03 33.31 -0.22
N PRO A 320 -23.47 33.59 -1.46
CA PRO A 320 -24.67 32.95 -2.01
C PRO A 320 -24.44 31.47 -2.36
N GLY A 321 -25.54 30.70 -2.35
CA GLY A 321 -25.56 29.32 -2.83
C GLY A 321 -24.74 28.35 -1.96
N PRO A 322 -24.05 27.35 -2.56
CA PRO A 322 -23.28 26.35 -1.83
C PRO A 322 -22.17 26.94 -0.94
N MET A 323 -21.63 28.11 -1.32
CA MET A 323 -20.59 28.79 -0.54
C MET A 323 -21.12 29.36 0.77
N GLY A 324 -22.42 29.67 0.87
CA GLY A 324 -23.03 30.14 2.12
C GLY A 324 -23.03 29.10 3.22
N ARG A 325 -23.08 27.80 2.87
CA ARG A 325 -22.90 26.71 3.84
C ARG A 325 -21.50 26.67 4.44
N TRP A 326 -20.50 27.10 3.68
CA TRP A 326 -19.12 27.21 4.16
C TRP A 326 -18.97 28.41 5.08
N THR A 327 -19.46 29.59 4.67
CA THR A 327 -19.35 30.81 5.49
C THR A 327 -20.20 30.78 6.75
N ALA A 328 -21.25 29.95 6.80
CA ALA A 328 -22.02 29.71 8.02
C ALA A 328 -21.24 29.06 9.18
N MET A 329 -20.13 28.36 8.88
CA MET A 329 -19.28 27.71 9.89
C MET A 329 -17.85 28.25 9.93
N ARG A 330 -17.46 29.10 8.96
CA ARG A 330 -16.08 29.57 8.79
C ARG A 330 -16.04 30.98 8.24
N ASP A 331 -15.32 31.86 8.92
CA ASP A 331 -15.03 33.19 8.41
C ASP A 331 -14.03 33.12 7.25
N LEU A 332 -14.34 33.82 6.15
CA LEU A 332 -13.42 33.96 5.02
C LEU A 332 -12.76 35.35 5.07
N ARG A 333 -11.44 35.39 5.02
CA ARG A 333 -10.70 36.66 4.89
C ARG A 333 -10.84 37.21 3.48
N PRO A 334 -11.10 38.52 3.31
CA PRO A 334 -11.18 39.14 2.00
C PRO A 334 -9.81 39.09 1.30
N VAL A 335 -9.83 39.00 -0.02
CA VAL A 335 -8.66 39.15 -0.87
C VAL A 335 -8.05 40.54 -0.62
N PRO A 336 -6.75 40.64 -0.28
CA PRO A 336 -6.11 41.93 -0.02
C PRO A 336 -6.24 42.90 -1.19
N ARG A 337 -6.42 44.20 -0.91
CA ARG A 337 -6.52 45.27 -1.93
C ARG A 337 -5.25 45.38 -2.79
N GLN A 338 -4.10 45.04 -2.22
CA GLN A 338 -2.82 45.04 -2.91
C GLN A 338 -2.26 43.62 -2.92
N SER A 339 -1.94 43.12 -4.12
CA SER A 339 -1.23 41.86 -4.23
C SER A 339 0.25 42.06 -3.88
N PHE A 340 0.93 41.02 -3.40
CA PHE A 340 2.38 41.06 -3.17
C PHE A 340 3.15 41.53 -4.42
N ARG A 341 2.69 41.15 -5.62
CA ARG A 341 3.33 41.53 -6.88
C ARG A 341 3.17 43.02 -7.19
N ASP A 342 1.97 43.57 -6.97
CA ASP A 342 1.73 44.99 -7.20
C ASP A 342 2.51 45.83 -6.18
N TRP A 343 2.53 45.40 -4.91
CA TRP A 343 3.38 45.99 -3.87
C TRP A 343 4.87 45.97 -4.24
N TRP A 344 5.37 44.82 -4.72
CA TRP A 344 6.76 44.68 -5.13
C TRP A 344 7.13 45.60 -6.29
N ARG A 345 6.29 45.67 -7.33
CA ARG A 345 6.50 46.57 -8.47
C ARG A 345 6.46 48.05 -8.06
N SER A 346 5.51 48.45 -7.22
CA SER A 346 5.44 49.83 -6.74
C SER A 346 6.67 50.22 -5.90
N ARG A 347 7.19 49.27 -5.12
CA ARG A 347 8.38 49.49 -4.30
C ARG A 347 9.64 49.61 -5.15
N GLN A 348 9.81 48.77 -6.17
CA GLN A 348 10.92 48.87 -7.11
C GLN A 348 10.88 50.19 -7.89
N ALA A 349 9.72 50.55 -8.46
CA ALA A 349 9.57 51.82 -9.17
C ALA A 349 9.86 53.04 -8.27
N ALA A 350 9.47 52.99 -6.99
CA ALA A 350 9.78 54.05 -6.03
C ALA A 350 11.28 54.09 -5.67
N HIS A 351 11.95 52.95 -5.63
CA HIS A 351 13.40 52.86 -5.41
C HIS A 351 14.17 53.44 -6.61
N ASP A 352 13.83 53.00 -7.83
CA ASP A 352 14.49 53.44 -9.06
C ASP A 352 14.31 54.95 -9.27
N ALA A 353 13.10 55.49 -9.02
CA ALA A 353 12.85 56.92 -9.05
C ALA A 353 13.63 57.71 -7.98
N SER A 354 13.95 57.09 -6.83
CA SER A 354 14.75 57.73 -5.79
C SER A 354 16.25 57.71 -6.08
N GLU A 355 16.73 56.76 -6.88
CA GLU A 355 18.12 56.71 -7.37
C GLU A 355 18.33 57.69 -8.52
N GLU A 356 17.38 57.83 -9.45
CA GLU A 356 17.43 58.85 -10.53
C GLU A 356 17.42 60.30 -9.99
N VAL A 357 16.81 60.55 -8.83
CA VAL A 357 16.84 61.87 -8.18
C VAL A 357 18.14 62.13 -7.41
N ARG A 358 18.92 61.07 -7.11
CA ARG A 358 20.20 61.15 -6.40
C ARG A 358 21.42 61.21 -7.33
N SER A 359 21.27 60.79 -8.59
CA SER A 359 22.23 61.01 -9.68
C SER A 359 22.05 62.38 -10.32
#